data_AF-A0A6V7JG75-F1
#
_entry.id   AF-A0A6V7JG75-F1
#
_cell.length_a   1.000
_cell.length_b   1.000
_cell.length_c   1.000
_cell.angle_alpha   90.00
_cell.angle_beta   90.00
_cell.angle_gamma   90.00
#
_symmetry.space_group_name_H-M   'P 1'
#
loop_
_entity.id
_entity.type
_entity.pdbx_description
1 polymer ?
#
loop_
_entity_poly.entity_id
_entity_poly.type
_entity_poly.pdbx_seq_one_letter_code
_entity_poly.pdbx_strand_id
1 'polypeptide(L)'
;FMVTTQFFFTVCFLLCLVSFGLVILFTTCWDPEERRYVQLIYVIGFLLIIAGISGGIAVIVFACLGNGDGWMPGHDNNYLSWSFALGVIGSVLCLVAGGLFLIEANLQKKKRKYFKESQTRFQMESRT
;
A
#
# COMPACT_ATOMS: atom_id res chain seq x y z
N PHE A 1 -18.54 -20.13 -6.40
CA PHE A 1 -19.12 -19.36 -5.29
C PHE A 1 -18.05 -18.41 -4.70
N MET A 2 -18.37 -17.18 -4.25
CA MET A 2 -17.45 -16.13 -3.73
C MET A 2 -16.35 -15.60 -4.64
N VAL A 3 -16.43 -15.83 -5.96
CA VAL A 3 -15.34 -15.54 -6.89
C VAL A 3 -14.86 -14.09 -6.78
N THR A 4 -15.79 -13.14 -6.66
CA THR A 4 -15.48 -11.71 -6.53
C THR A 4 -14.68 -11.41 -5.25
N THR A 5 -15.18 -11.80 -4.08
CA THR A 5 -14.47 -11.57 -2.80
C THR A 5 -13.10 -12.25 -2.81
N GLN A 6 -13.04 -13.50 -3.25
CA GLN A 6 -11.80 -14.27 -3.28
C GLN A 6 -10.75 -13.65 -4.20
N PHE A 7 -11.15 -13.22 -5.40
CA PHE A 7 -10.26 -12.60 -6.37
C PHE A 7 -9.63 -11.31 -5.81
N PHE A 8 -10.47 -10.38 -5.35
CA PHE A 8 -9.99 -9.09 -4.84
C PHE A 8 -9.16 -9.23 -3.56
N PHE A 9 -9.52 -10.16 -2.67
CA PHE A 9 -8.73 -10.40 -1.46
C PHE A 9 -7.40 -11.09 -1.75
N THR A 10 -7.34 -11.94 -2.78
CA THR A 10 -6.09 -12.56 -3.24
C THR A 10 -5.16 -11.52 -3.87
N VAL A 11 -5.70 -10.60 -4.68
CA VAL A 11 -4.93 -9.46 -5.21
C VAL A 11 -4.39 -8.60 -4.07
N CYS A 12 -5.23 -8.27 -3.07
CA CYS A 12 -4.80 -7.56 -1.87
C CYS A 12 -3.64 -8.29 -1.17
N PHE A 13 -3.77 -9.58 -0.93
CA PHE A 13 -2.75 -10.39 -0.27
C PHE A 13 -1.42 -10.41 -1.04
N LEU A 14 -1.45 -10.62 -2.36
CA LEU A 14 -0.25 -10.64 -3.19
C LEU A 14 0.46 -9.28 -3.21
N LEU A 15 -0.30 -8.19 -3.32
CA LEU A 15 0.26 -6.84 -3.28
C LEU A 15 0.90 -6.53 -1.91
N CYS A 16 0.29 -6.99 -0.81
CA CYS A 16 0.87 -6.88 0.52
C CYS A 16 2.16 -7.70 0.65
N LEU A 17 2.20 -8.93 0.13
CA LEU A 17 3.42 -9.76 0.13
C LEU A 17 4.57 -9.11 -0.65
N VAL A 18 4.29 -8.59 -1.85
CA VAL A 18 5.28 -7.87 -2.64
C VAL A 18 5.76 -6.63 -1.89
N SER A 19 4.83 -5.84 -1.33
CA SER A 19 5.17 -4.64 -0.55
C SER A 19 6.03 -4.98 0.67
N PHE A 20 5.72 -6.07 1.38
CA PHE A 20 6.50 -6.54 2.52
C PHE A 20 7.94 -6.89 2.11
N GLY A 21 8.12 -7.62 1.00
CA GLY A 21 9.45 -7.91 0.46
C GLY A 21 10.22 -6.65 0.08
N LEU A 22 9.55 -5.67 -0.56
CA LEU A 22 10.16 -4.38 -0.91
C LEU A 22 10.54 -3.56 0.33
N VAL A 23 9.73 -3.59 1.40
CA VAL A 23 10.04 -2.92 2.67
C VAL A 23 11.25 -3.55 3.34
N ILE A 24 11.39 -4.88 3.33
CA ILE A 24 12.60 -5.54 3.84
C ILE A 24 13.81 -5.10 3.03
N LEU A 25 13.76 -5.18 1.70
CA LEU A 25 14.86 -4.73 0.84
C LEU A 25 15.23 -3.26 1.11
N PHE A 26 14.22 -2.42 1.31
CA PHE A 26 14.37 -1.02 1.66
C PHE A 26 15.10 -0.82 3.00
N THR A 27 14.72 -1.56 4.05
CA THR A 27 15.29 -1.35 5.40
C THR A 27 16.65 -2.01 5.60
N THR A 28 16.95 -3.11 4.89
CA THR A 28 18.19 -3.86 5.12
C THR A 28 19.28 -3.63 4.09
N CYS A 29 18.96 -3.25 2.85
CA CYS A 29 19.92 -3.35 1.74
C CYS A 29 20.27 -2.02 1.06
N TRP A 30 19.48 -0.96 1.20
CA TRP A 30 19.70 0.29 0.44
C TRP A 30 19.98 1.50 1.30
N ASP A 31 21.08 2.19 0.97
CA ASP A 31 21.45 3.47 1.55
C ASP A 31 20.49 4.59 1.12
N PRO A 32 20.12 5.52 2.03
CA PRO A 32 19.25 6.66 1.71
C PRO A 32 19.77 7.60 0.61
N GLU A 33 21.06 7.55 0.28
CA GLU A 33 21.68 8.40 -0.74
C GLU A 33 21.40 7.93 -2.18
N GLU A 34 20.95 6.69 -2.34
CA GLU A 34 20.71 6.09 -3.65
C GLU A 34 19.61 6.79 -4.43
N ARG A 35 19.85 7.01 -5.74
CA ARG A 35 18.88 7.74 -6.60
C ARG A 35 17.51 7.06 -6.65
N ARG A 36 17.48 5.73 -6.48
CA ARG A 36 16.26 4.91 -6.57
C ARG A 36 15.48 4.82 -5.26
N TYR A 37 16.04 5.31 -4.15
CA TYR A 37 15.43 5.26 -2.82
C TYR A 37 14.01 5.87 -2.82
N VAL A 38 13.89 7.09 -3.32
CA VAL A 38 12.60 7.80 -3.40
C VAL A 38 11.60 7.07 -4.31
N GLN A 39 12.08 6.51 -5.43
CA GLN A 39 11.22 5.77 -6.37
C GLN A 39 10.66 4.49 -5.73
N LEU A 40 11.47 3.79 -4.93
CA LEU A 40 11.02 2.58 -4.23
C LEU A 40 9.91 2.90 -3.24
N ILE A 41 10.06 3.97 -2.46
CA ILE A 41 9.06 4.39 -1.48
C ILE A 41 7.74 4.74 -2.17
N TYR A 42 7.78 5.43 -3.32
CA TYR A 42 6.57 5.66 -4.13
C TYR A 42 5.91 4.36 -4.56
N VAL A 43 6.69 3.39 -5.05
CA VAL A 43 6.18 2.09 -5.51
C VAL A 43 5.49 1.35 -4.35
N ILE A 44 6.14 1.26 -3.18
CA ILE A 44 5.56 0.65 -1.97
C ILE A 44 4.24 1.36 -1.60
N GLY A 45 4.25 2.68 -1.59
CA GLY A 45 3.06 3.49 -1.29
C GLY A 45 1.89 3.19 -2.23
N PHE A 46 2.12 3.16 -3.55
CA PHE A 46 1.09 2.84 -4.52
C PHE A 46 0.60 1.40 -4.42
N LEU A 47 1.48 0.43 -4.21
CA LEU A 47 1.10 -0.97 -4.03
C LEU A 47 0.17 -1.15 -2.84
N LEU A 48 0.47 -0.51 -1.70
CA LEU A 48 -0.36 -0.56 -0.50
C LEU A 48 -1.71 0.16 -0.67
N ILE A 49 -1.77 1.27 -1.41
CA ILE A 49 -3.04 1.92 -1.76
C ILE A 49 -3.91 1.00 -2.61
N ILE A 50 -3.34 0.39 -3.66
CA ILE A 50 -4.08 -0.53 -4.53
C ILE A 50 -4.51 -1.78 -3.74
N ALA A 51 -3.66 -2.29 -2.85
CA ALA A 51 -4.00 -3.40 -1.96
C ALA A 51 -5.19 -3.06 -1.06
N GLY A 52 -5.15 -1.90 -0.39
CA GLY A 52 -6.24 -1.44 0.48
C GLY A 52 -7.56 -1.21 -0.25
N ILE A 53 -7.53 -0.66 -1.47
CA ILE A 53 -8.72 -0.51 -2.32
C ILE A 53 -9.26 -1.89 -2.71
N SER A 54 -8.40 -2.80 -3.15
CA SER A 54 -8.79 -4.17 -3.52
C SER A 54 -9.40 -4.92 -2.35
N GLY A 55 -8.76 -4.89 -1.18
CA GLY A 55 -9.28 -5.49 0.05
C GLY A 55 -10.61 -4.86 0.48
N GLY A 56 -10.72 -3.53 0.37
CA GLY A 56 -11.96 -2.79 0.64
C GLY A 56 -13.13 -3.24 -0.25
N ILE A 57 -12.89 -3.40 -1.57
CA ILE A 57 -13.90 -3.93 -2.50
C ILE A 57 -14.33 -5.34 -2.06
N ALA A 58 -13.38 -6.22 -1.73
CA ALA A 58 -13.68 -7.58 -1.31
C ALA A 58 -14.56 -7.62 -0.04
N VAL A 59 -14.23 -6.80 0.95
CA VAL A 59 -14.95 -6.67 2.22
C VAL A 59 -16.35 -6.10 2.01
N ILE A 60 -16.51 -5.05 1.20
CA ILE A 60 -17.82 -4.46 0.91
C ILE A 60 -18.71 -5.47 0.18
N VAL A 61 -18.18 -6.15 -0.84
CA VAL A 61 -18.91 -7.18 -1.58
C VAL A 61 -19.34 -8.31 -0.64
N PHE A 62 -18.45 -8.78 0.24
CA PHE A 62 -18.79 -9.83 1.21
C PHE A 62 -19.84 -9.35 2.22
N ALA A 63 -19.76 -8.11 2.69
CA ALA A 63 -20.73 -7.55 3.62
C ALA A 63 -22.14 -7.45 3.02
N CYS A 64 -22.23 -7.05 1.74
CA CYS A 64 -23.51 -6.85 1.08
C CYS A 64 -24.13 -8.15 0.54
N LEU A 65 -23.32 -9.09 0.05
CA LEU A 65 -23.79 -10.29 -0.66
C LEU A 65 -23.56 -11.59 0.12
N GLY A 66 -22.79 -11.55 1.22
CA GLY A 66 -22.37 -12.72 2.00
C GLY A 66 -23.52 -13.59 2.52
N ASN A 67 -24.68 -12.99 2.74
CA ASN A 67 -25.89 -13.64 3.25
C ASN A 67 -26.99 -13.80 2.17
N GLY A 68 -26.69 -13.46 0.91
CA GLY A 68 -27.66 -13.51 -0.18
C GLY A 68 -27.88 -14.91 -0.75
N ASP A 69 -29.13 -15.20 -1.12
CA ASP A 69 -29.54 -16.45 -1.75
C ASP A 69 -28.71 -16.74 -3.00
N GLY A 70 -28.20 -17.97 -3.12
CA GLY A 70 -27.41 -18.39 -4.28
C GLY A 70 -26.04 -17.73 -4.39
N TRP A 71 -25.68 -16.85 -3.44
CA TRP A 71 -24.28 -16.61 -3.12
C TRP A 71 -23.78 -17.92 -2.51
N MET A 72 -23.89 -18.14 -1.19
CA MET A 72 -23.19 -19.21 -0.47
C MET A 72 -23.97 -20.49 -0.21
N PRO A 73 -23.39 -21.69 -0.36
CA PRO A 73 -23.93 -22.87 0.31
C PRO A 73 -23.97 -22.64 1.82
N GLY A 74 -25.16 -22.66 2.41
CA GLY A 74 -25.35 -22.36 3.83
C GLY A 74 -25.18 -20.87 4.19
N HIS A 75 -25.53 -19.95 3.28
CA HIS A 75 -25.51 -18.51 3.56
C HIS A 75 -26.28 -18.15 4.84
N ASP A 76 -27.41 -18.82 5.12
CA ASP A 76 -28.25 -18.54 6.30
C ASP A 76 -27.51 -18.64 7.65
N ASN A 77 -26.42 -19.41 7.71
CA ASN A 77 -25.59 -19.57 8.91
C ASN A 77 -24.28 -18.78 8.84
N ASN A 78 -24.13 -17.89 7.86
CA ASN A 78 -22.92 -17.10 7.62
C ASN A 78 -22.93 -15.80 8.43
N TYR A 79 -22.59 -15.90 9.71
CA TYR A 79 -22.38 -14.72 10.56
C TYR A 79 -20.99 -14.13 10.31
N LEU A 80 -20.90 -12.79 10.23
CA LEU A 80 -19.63 -12.08 10.07
C LEU A 80 -18.69 -12.39 11.25
N SER A 81 -17.59 -13.08 10.95
CA SER A 81 -16.64 -13.56 11.94
C SER A 81 -15.52 -12.56 12.21
N TRP A 82 -14.64 -12.88 13.17
CA TRP A 82 -13.41 -12.13 13.42
C TRP A 82 -12.52 -12.00 12.19
N SER A 83 -12.50 -12.99 11.29
CA SER A 83 -11.74 -12.91 10.04
C SER A 83 -12.24 -11.79 9.14
N PHE A 84 -13.56 -11.54 9.09
CA PHE A 84 -14.12 -10.41 8.38
C PHE A 84 -13.69 -9.08 9.00
N ALA A 85 -13.76 -8.96 10.33
CA ALA A 85 -13.31 -7.76 11.03
C ALA A 85 -11.82 -7.47 10.78
N LEU A 86 -10.96 -8.49 10.83
CA LEU A 86 -9.54 -8.37 10.49
C LEU A 86 -9.32 -7.97 9.03
N GLY A 87 -10.17 -8.45 8.11
CA GLY A 87 -10.12 -8.03 6.71
C GLY A 87 -10.45 -6.55 6.50
N VAL A 88 -11.46 -6.03 7.22
CA VAL A 88 -11.80 -4.59 7.23
C VAL A 88 -10.61 -3.78 7.75
N ILE A 89 -10.12 -4.13 8.94
CA ILE A 89 -9.01 -3.41 9.60
C ILE A 89 -7.76 -3.44 8.72
N GLY A 90 -7.39 -4.61 8.20
CA GLY A 90 -6.23 -4.77 7.33
C GLY A 90 -6.32 -3.92 6.06
N SER A 91 -7.49 -3.87 5.42
CA SER A 91 -7.71 -3.05 4.22
C SER A 91 -7.54 -1.55 4.51
N VAL A 92 -8.08 -1.06 5.64
CA VAL A 92 -7.93 0.33 6.08
C VAL A 92 -6.47 0.65 6.42
N LEU A 93 -5.80 -0.25 7.16
CA LEU A 93 -4.39 -0.06 7.51
C LEU A 93 -3.49 -0.02 6.28
N CYS A 94 -3.79 -0.79 5.23
CA CYS A 94 -3.06 -0.70 3.95
C CYS A 94 -3.19 0.69 3.32
N LEU A 95 -4.39 1.29 3.33
CA LEU A 95 -4.60 2.65 2.82
C LEU A 95 -3.82 3.70 3.63
N VAL A 96 -3.86 3.59 4.96
CA VAL A 96 -3.14 4.50 5.86
C VAL A 96 -1.63 4.37 5.63
N ALA A 97 -1.10 3.14 5.62
CA ALA A 97 0.32 2.88 5.39
C ALA A 97 0.77 3.37 4.01
N GLY A 98 -0.01 3.09 2.96
CA GLY A 98 0.27 3.58 1.61
C GLY A 98 0.32 5.10 1.55
N GLY A 99 -0.62 5.79 2.20
CA GLY A 99 -0.63 7.25 2.32
C GLY A 99 0.62 7.80 3.02
N LEU A 100 1.03 7.19 4.14
CA LEU A 100 2.24 7.58 4.86
C LEU A 100 3.50 7.41 4.01
N PHE A 101 3.63 6.30 3.28
CA PHE A 101 4.76 6.10 2.36
C PHE A 101 4.78 7.14 1.23
N LEU A 102 3.63 7.49 0.65
CA LEU A 102 3.57 8.53 -0.39
C LEU A 102 3.91 9.92 0.17
N ILE A 103 3.51 10.23 1.39
CA ILE A 103 3.90 11.49 2.07
C ILE A 103 5.42 11.51 2.28
N GLU A 104 6.00 10.44 2.80
CA GLU A 104 7.44 10.32 3.01
C GLU A 104 8.22 10.45 1.70
N ALA A 105 7.78 9.78 0.63
CA ALA A 105 8.38 9.89 -0.69
C ALA A 105 8.39 11.34 -1.20
N ASN A 106 7.29 12.08 -1.02
CA ASN A 106 7.19 13.49 -1.39
C ASN A 106 8.13 14.37 -0.54
N LEU A 107 8.23 14.10 0.76
CA LEU A 107 9.11 14.84 1.66
C LEU A 107 10.59 14.62 1.27
N GLN A 108 10.99 13.37 1.04
CA GLN A 108 12.35 13.02 0.63
C GLN A 108 12.71 13.62 -0.74
N LYS A 109 11.77 13.61 -1.69
CA LYS A 109 11.94 14.28 -2.99
C LYS A 109 12.21 15.78 -2.84
N LYS A 110 11.46 16.45 -1.97
CA LYS A 110 11.66 17.88 -1.67
C LYS A 110 13.01 18.14 -1.03
N LYS A 111 13.36 17.43 0.04
CA LYS A 111 14.67 17.55 0.73
C LYS A 111 15.84 17.44 -0.25
N ARG A 112 15.79 16.46 -1.14
CA ARG A 112 16.86 16.24 -2.13
C ARG A 112 16.93 17.33 -3.20
N LYS A 113 15.79 17.92 -3.58
CA LYS A 113 15.75 19.08 -4.49
C LYS A 113 16.45 20.29 -3.86
N TYR A 114 16.09 20.63 -2.63
CA TYR A 114 16.70 21.75 -1.90
C TYR A 114 18.22 21.56 -1.72
N PHE A 115 18.66 20.35 -1.37
CA PHE A 115 20.09 20.07 -1.22
C PHE A 115 20.89 20.30 -2.51
N LYS A 116 20.36 19.84 -3.65
CA LYS A 116 20.99 20.06 -4.96
C LYS A 116 21.02 21.54 -5.37
N GLU A 117 19.94 22.26 -5.11
CA GLU A 117 19.86 23.70 -5.38
C GLU A 117 20.90 24.47 -4.54
N SER A 118 21.05 24.14 -3.25
CA SER A 118 22.07 24.74 -2.39
C SER A 118 23.49 24.48 -2.89
N GLN A 119 23.83 23.23 -3.25
CA GLN A 119 25.15 22.91 -3.82
C GLN A 119 25.43 23.67 -5.12
N THR A 120 24.41 23.81 -5.98
CA THR A 120 24.55 24.54 -7.25
C THR A 120 24.78 26.03 -7.02
N ARG A 121 24.11 26.64 -6.04
CA ARG A 121 24.33 28.04 -5.64
C ARG A 121 25.75 28.27 -5.12
N PHE A 122 26.26 27.44 -4.21
CA PHE A 122 27.62 27.56 -3.70
C PHE A 122 28.67 27.43 -4.82
N GLN A 123 28.46 26.52 -5.79
CA GLN A 123 29.38 26.42 -6.93
C GLN A 123 29.39 27.66 -7.82
N MET A 124 28.27 28.36 -7.97
CA MET A 124 28.22 29.61 -8.74
C MET A 124 28.95 30.74 -8.00
N GLU A 125 28.75 30.90 -6.69
CA GLU A 125 29.45 31.91 -5.88
C GLU A 125 30.96 31.72 -5.87
N SER A 126 31.46 30.47 -5.87
CA SER A 126 32.90 30.19 -5.89
C SER A 126 33.63 30.55 -7.19
N ARG A 127 32.90 30.88 -8.28
CA ARG A 127 33.47 31.15 -9.62
C ARG A 127 33.47 32.63 -10.01
N THR A 128 32.90 33.50 -9.18
CA THR A 128 32.89 34.97 -9.31
C THR A 128 33.90 35.59 -8.36
#